data_AF-A0A381X1F8-F1
#
_entry.id   AF-A0A381X1F8-F1
#
_cell.length_a   1.000
_cell.length_b   1.000
_cell.length_c   1.000
_cell.angle_alpha   90.00
_cell.angle_beta   90.00
_cell.angle_gamma   90.00
#
_symmetry.space_group_name_H-M   'P 1'
#
loop_
_entity.id
_entity.type
_entity.pdbx_description
1 polymer ?
#
loop_
_entity_poly.entity_id
_entity_poly.type
_entity_poly.pdbx_seq_one_letter_code
_entity_poly.pdbx_strand_id
1 'polypeptide(L)' 'MVKPKQLGHLVLRVRDLEECEKFYTDVLGLHVTNKRPEKMVFMSAGDDLSHELALTQI' A
#
# COMPACT_ATOMS: atom_id res chain seq x y z
N MET A 1 -1.01 -23.05 -21.10
CA MET A 1 -1.98 -22.28 -20.30
C MET A 1 -1.22 -21.50 -19.24
N VAL A 2 -1.27 -20.17 -19.27
CA VAL A 2 -0.55 -19.33 -18.30
C VAL A 2 -1.34 -19.33 -16.99
N LYS A 3 -0.66 -19.61 -15.86
CA LYS A 3 -1.24 -19.56 -14.52
C LYS A 3 -0.54 -18.45 -13.72
N PRO A 4 -1.28 -17.67 -12.91
CA PRO A 4 -0.66 -16.74 -11.97
C PRO A 4 0.27 -17.50 -11.03
N LYS A 5 1.45 -16.93 -10.76
CA LYS A 5 2.43 -17.54 -9.84
C LYS A 5 2.10 -17.23 -8.38
N GLN A 6 1.64 -16.01 -8.11
CA GLN A 6 1.35 -15.49 -6.79
C GLN A 6 0.48 -14.22 -6.89
N LEU A 7 0.02 -13.73 -5.74
CA LEU A 7 -0.54 -12.37 -5.63
C LEU A 7 0.57 -11.33 -5.81
N GLY A 8 0.23 -10.20 -6.44
CA GLY A 8 1.17 -9.11 -6.69
C GLY A 8 1.13 -8.03 -5.61
N HIS A 9 -0.02 -7.40 -5.43
CA HIS A 9 -0.27 -6.36 -4.44
C HIS A 9 -1.79 -6.18 -4.23
N LEU A 10 -2.17 -5.42 -3.20
CA LEU A 10 -3.55 -5.05 -2.90
C LEU A 10 -3.73 -3.53 -2.96
N VAL A 11 -4.90 -3.08 -3.43
CA VAL A 11 -5.31 -1.67 -3.38
C VAL A 11 -6.58 -1.55 -2.57
N LEU A 12 -6.53 -0.80 -1.47
CA LEU A 12 -7.66 -0.59 -0.58
C LEU A 12 -8.23 0.82 -0.75
N ARG A 13 -9.56 0.90 -0.80
CA ARG A 13 -10.30 2.16 -0.77
C ARG A 13 -10.57 2.53 0.69
N VAL A 14 -10.07 3.67 1.14
CA VAL A 14 -10.15 4.13 2.53
C VAL A 14 -10.87 5.47 2.64
N ARG A 15 -11.44 5.77 3.82
CA ARG A 15 -12.15 7.04 4.07
C ARG A 15 -11.21 8.18 4.41
N ASP A 16 -10.15 7.87 5.15
CA ASP A 16 -9.11 8.82 5.54
C ASP A 16 -7.75 8.20 5.20
N LEU A 17 -7.08 8.79 4.22
CA LEU A 17 -5.80 8.30 3.72
C LEU A 17 -4.68 8.51 4.73
N GLU A 18 -4.72 9.60 5.50
CA GLU A 18 -3.67 9.95 6.46
C GLU A 18 -3.77 9.08 7.71
N GLU A 19 -4.98 8.86 8.23
CA GLU A 19 -5.22 7.96 9.36
C GLU A 19 -4.82 6.52 9.00
N CYS A 20 -5.21 6.05 7.81
CA CYS A 20 -4.86 4.71 7.38
C CYS A 20 -3.36 4.58 7.12
N GLU A 21 -2.70 5.57 6.51
CA GLU A 21 -1.24 5.56 6.35
C GLU A 21 -0.56 5.35 7.70
N LYS A 22 -0.90 6.16 8.72
CA LYS A 22 -0.35 6.04 10.08
C LYS A 22 -0.59 4.66 10.69
N PHE A 23 -1.78 4.08 10.49
CA PHE A 23 -2.02 2.72 10.96
C PHE A 23 -1.06 1.71 10.32
N TYR A 24 -0.91 1.75 9.00
CA TYR A 24 -0.05 0.79 8.30
C TYR A 24 1.44 1.03 8.55
N THR A 25 1.87 2.26 8.80
CA THR A 25 3.27 2.58 9.16
C THR A 25 3.57 2.30 10.63
N ASP A 26 2.76 2.83 11.54
CA ASP A 26 3.11 2.90 12.96
C ASP A 26 2.72 1.62 13.71
N VAL A 27 1.63 0.96 13.28
CA VAL A 27 1.14 -0.27 13.93
C VAL A 27 1.69 -1.51 13.23
N LEU A 28 1.68 -1.53 11.90
CA LEU A 28 2.12 -2.68 11.11
C LEU A 28 3.58 -2.60 10.65
N GLY A 29 4.23 -1.45 10.79
CA GLY A 29 5.64 -1.28 10.43
C GLY A 29 5.92 -1.25 8.93
N LEU A 30 4.91 -1.02 8.08
CA LEU A 30 5.15 -0.83 6.66
C LEU A 30 5.87 0.50 6.43
N HIS A 31 6.68 0.57 5.38
CA HIS A 31 7.28 1.83 4.97
C HIS A 31 6.64 2.35 3.68
N VAL A 32 6.52 3.66 3.57
CA VAL A 32 6.01 4.32 2.36
C VAL A 32 7.07 4.27 1.28
N THR A 33 6.75 3.66 0.14
CA THR A 33 7.63 3.60 -1.03
C THR A 33 7.34 4.73 -2.02
N ASN A 34 6.09 5.19 -2.10
CA ASN A 34 5.71 6.30 -2.97
C ASN A 34 4.39 6.96 -2.51
N LYS A 35 4.17 8.22 -2.88
CA LYS A 35 2.91 8.94 -2.67
C LYS A 35 2.47 9.68 -3.92
N ARG A 36 1.17 9.66 -4.16
CA ARG A 36 0.47 10.61 -5.04
C ARG A 36 -0.35 11.53 -4.14
N PRO A 37 0.06 12.79 -3.97
CA PRO A 37 -0.56 13.72 -3.01
C PRO A 37 -2.09 13.68 -3.10
N GLU A 38 -2.73 13.56 -1.94
CA GLU A 38 -4.19 13.54 -1.75
C GLU A 38 -4.96 12.43 -2.49
N LYS A 39 -4.26 11.50 -3.14
CA LYS A 39 -4.89 10.47 -3.98
C LYS A 39 -4.51 9.06 -3.57
N MET A 40 -3.21 8.79 -3.40
CA MET A 40 -2.75 7.44 -3.10
C MET A 40 -1.45 7.40 -2.29
N VAL A 41 -1.32 6.36 -1.48
CA VAL A 41 -0.09 6.01 -0.76
C VAL A 41 0.28 4.57 -1.11
N PHE A 42 1.55 4.30 -1.40
CA PHE A 42 2.08 2.98 -1.70
C PHE A 42 3.06 2.57 -0.60
N MET A 43 2.95 1.32 -0.12
CA MET A 43 3.68 0.81 1.03
C MET A 43 4.15 -0.62 0.82
N SER A 44 5.22 -1.00 1.53
CA SER A 44 5.82 -2.33 1.48
C SER A 44 6.26 -2.78 2.87
N ALA A 45 6.27 -4.10 3.11
CA ALA A 45 6.86 -4.70 4.31
C ALA A 45 8.35 -5.03 4.12
N GLY A 46 8.82 -5.16 2.88
CA GLY A 46 10.22 -5.43 2.54
C GLY A 46 10.79 -4.48 1.49
N ASP A 47 12.10 -4.55 1.27
CA ASP A 47 12.83 -3.58 0.44
C ASP A 47 12.93 -3.99 -1.05
N ASP A 48 12.59 -5.24 -1.37
CA ASP A 48 12.81 -5.82 -2.70
C ASP A 48 11.68 -5.55 -3.71
N LEU A 49 10.50 -5.16 -3.22
CA LEU A 49 9.31 -4.94 -4.02
C LEU A 49 8.96 -3.45 -4.12
N SER A 50 8.36 -3.03 -5.24
CA SER A 50 7.91 -1.65 -5.40
C SER A 50 6.83 -1.27 -4.37
N HIS A 51 5.86 -2.15 -4.14
CA HIS A 51 4.83 -2.04 -3.12
C HIS A 51 4.01 -3.32 -3.05
N GLU A 52 3.48 -3.62 -1.87
CA GLU A 52 2.56 -4.74 -1.63
C GLU A 52 1.15 -4.23 -1.28
N LEU A 53 1.06 -3.02 -0.73
CA LEU A 53 -0.18 -2.37 -0.37
C LEU A 53 -0.23 -0.95 -0.94
N ALA A 54 -1.36 -0.59 -1.52
CA ALA A 54 -1.70 0.78 -1.86
C ALA A 54 -3.03 1.19 -1.22
N LEU A 55 -3.11 2.45 -0.80
CA LEU A 55 -4.32 3.08 -0.29
C LEU A 55 -4.78 4.13 -1.29
N THR A 56 -6.10 4.24 -1.49
CA THR A 56 -6.71 5.32 -2.26
C THR A 56 -7.94 5.85 -1.52
N GLN A 57 -8.11 7.17 -1.48
CA GLN A 57 -9.23 7.77 -0.75
C GLN A 57 -10.51 7.77 -1.61
N ILE A 58 -11.66 7.54 -0.96
CA ILE A 58 -12.99 7.60 -1.59
C ILE A 58 -13.66 8.96 -1.46
#